data_AF-A0A7W6TYK0-F1
#
_entry.id   AF-A0A7W6TYK0-F1
#
_cell.length_a   1.000
_cell.length_b   1.000
_cell.length_c   1.000
_cell.angle_alpha   90.00
_cell.angle_beta   90.00
_cell.angle_gamma   90.00
#
_symmetry.space_group_name_H-M   'P 1'
#
loop_
_entity.id
_entity.type
_entity.pdbx_description
1 polymer ?
#
loop_
_entity_poly.entity_id
_entity_poly.type
_entity_poly.pdbx_seq_one_letter_code
_entity_poly.pdbx_strand_id
1 'polypeptide(L)' 'MDAGVDRSYVGRIERGLENPTVETLDRLATALQAVVAELLLAPKVGEKPPAPLRKGRKKK' A
#
# COMPACT_ATOMS: atom_id res chain seq x y z
N MET A 1 -10.93 -1.40 9.06
CA MET A 1 -10.34 -2.69 8.62
C MET A 1 -10.91 -2.90 7.22
N ASP A 2 -10.39 -2.17 6.24
CA ASP A 2 -11.23 -1.78 5.08
C ASP A 2 -11.00 -2.69 3.87
N ALA A 3 -9.86 -3.39 3.79
CA ALA A 3 -9.54 -4.36 2.74
C ALA A 3 -9.59 -5.84 3.22
N GLY A 4 -10.05 -6.10 4.44
CA GLY A 4 -10.06 -7.46 5.02
C GLY A 4 -8.67 -8.05 5.28
N VAL A 5 -7.62 -7.23 5.24
CA VAL A 5 -6.23 -7.62 5.53
C VAL A 5 -5.73 -7.01 6.84
N ASP A 6 -4.87 -7.75 7.53
CA ASP A 6 -4.26 -7.27 8.77
C ASP A 6 -3.30 -6.10 8.53
N ARG A 7 -3.32 -5.10 9.42
CA ARG A 7 -2.46 -3.90 9.32
C ARG A 7 -0.97 -4.22 9.30
N SER A 8 -0.53 -5.24 10.02
CA SER A 8 0.88 -5.65 10.06
C SER A 8 1.29 -6.31 8.74
N TYR A 9 0.36 -6.99 8.07
CA TYR A 9 0.58 -7.58 6.76
C TYR A 9 0.74 -6.49 5.70
N VAL A 10 -0.14 -5.49 5.68
CA VAL A 10 0.00 -4.31 4.80
C VAL A 10 1.36 -3.64 4.99
N GLY A 11 1.78 -3.41 6.24
CA GLY A 11 3.10 -2.83 6.50
C GLY A 11 4.27 -3.69 6.01
N ARG A 12 4.14 -5.02 5.96
CA ARG A 12 5.18 -5.89 5.38
C ARG A 12 5.20 -5.83 3.85
N ILE A 13 4.02 -5.77 3.22
CA ILE A 13 3.89 -5.55 1.76
C ILE A 13 4.58 -4.24 1.36
N GLU A 14 4.32 -3.14 2.05
CA GLU A 14 4.93 -1.83 1.76
C GLU A 14 6.46 -1.82 1.86
N ARG A 15 7.04 -2.72 2.67
CA ARG A 15 8.50 -2.90 2.80
C ARG A 15 9.08 -3.93 1.84
N GLY A 16 8.26 -4.52 0.96
CA GLY A 16 8.69 -5.56 0.02
C GLY A 16 9.04 -6.89 0.69
N LEU A 17 8.52 -7.16 1.89
CA LEU A 17 8.80 -8.39 2.65
C LEU A 17 7.82 -9.53 2.32
N GLU A 18 6.81 -9.27 1.51
CA GLU A 18 5.73 -10.19 1.17
C GLU A 18 5.42 -10.10 -0.32
N ASN A 19 5.05 -11.23 -0.92
CA ASN A 19 4.53 -11.29 -2.29
C ASN A 19 3.02 -11.62 -2.25
N PRO A 20 2.14 -10.61 -2.15
CA PRO A 20 0.70 -10.83 -2.01
C PRO A 20 0.07 -11.44 -3.27
N THR A 21 -1.07 -12.13 -3.10
CA THR A 21 -1.85 -12.64 -4.24
C THR A 21 -2.53 -11.50 -5.00
N VAL A 22 -2.90 -11.73 -6.26
CA VAL A 22 -3.66 -10.75 -7.07
C VAL A 22 -5.00 -10.41 -6.41
N GLU A 23 -5.68 -11.38 -5.80
CA GLU A 23 -6.92 -11.15 -5.04
C GLU A 23 -6.72 -10.21 -3.83
N THR A 24 -5.53 -10.26 -3.21
CA THR A 24 -5.18 -9.33 -2.13
C THR A 24 -4.98 -7.92 -2.66
N LEU A 25 -4.30 -7.79 -3.80
CA LEU A 25 -4.10 -6.49 -4.47
C LEU A 25 -5.43 -5.87 -4.90
N ASP A 26 -6.37 -6.67 -5.39
CA ASP A 26 -7.71 -6.21 -5.79
C ASP A 26 -8.53 -5.66 -4.59
N ARG A 27 -8.48 -6.36 -3.44
CA ARG A 27 -9.09 -5.89 -2.19
C ARG A 27 -8.48 -4.57 -1.72
N LEU A 28 -7.15 -4.44 -1.79
CA LEU A 28 -6.45 -3.20 -1.45
C LEU A 28 -6.85 -2.06 -2.40
N ALA A 29 -6.87 -2.30 -3.71
CA ALA A 29 -7.26 -1.31 -4.71
C ALA A 29 -8.70 -0.82 -4.49
N THR A 30 -9.62 -1.74 -4.21
CA THR A 30 -11.02 -1.43 -3.88
C THR A 30 -11.13 -0.53 -2.65
N ALA A 31 -10.44 -0.88 -1.55
CA ALA A 31 -10.45 -0.08 -0.33
C ALA A 31 -9.80 1.30 -0.50
N LEU A 32 -8.78 1.39 -1.36
CA LEU A 32 -8.08 2.63 -1.69
C LEU A 32 -8.79 3.47 -2.77
N GLN A 33 -9.88 2.96 -3.36
CA GLN A 33 -10.57 3.56 -4.50
C GLN A 33 -9.62 3.83 -5.69
N ALA A 34 -8.66 2.92 -5.91
CA ALA A 34 -7.64 3.00 -6.95
C ALA A 34 -7.84 1.91 -8.01
N VAL A 35 -7.24 2.10 -9.19
CA VAL A 35 -7.23 1.08 -10.24
C VAL A 35 -6.17 0.02 -9.89
N VAL A 36 -6.53 -1.26 -9.86
CA VAL A 36 -5.61 -2.36 -9.46
C VAL A 36 -4.33 -2.41 -10.28
N ALA A 37 -4.39 -2.05 -11.57
CA ALA A 37 -3.22 -1.99 -12.44
C ALA A 37 -2.14 -1.02 -11.95
N GLU A 38 -2.53 0.05 -11.23
CA GLU A 38 -1.58 1.02 -10.66
C GLU A 38 -0.67 0.39 -9.60
N LEU A 39 -1.16 -0.64 -8.88
CA LEU A 39 -0.38 -1.35 -7.86
C LEU A 39 0.69 -2.29 -8.47
N LEU A 40 0.60 -2.57 -9.76
CA LEU A 40 1.51 -3.47 -10.49
C LEU A 40 2.53 -2.70 -11.35
N LEU A 41 2.41 -1.38 -11.43
CA LEU A 41 3.33 -0.55 -12.21
C LEU A 41 4.71 -0.53 -11.54
N ALA A 42 5.73 -0.92 -12.30
CA ALA A 42 7.11 -0.71 -11.89
C ALA A 42 7.42 0.81 -11.88
N PRO A 43 8.06 1.33 -10.82
CA PRO A 43 8.53 2.71 -10.81
C PRO A 43 9.49 2.98 -11.98
N LYS A 44 9.47 4.20 -12.52
CA LYS A 44 10.42 4.61 -13.55
C LYS A 44 11.83 4.66 -12.97
N VAL A 45 12.83 4.51 -13.85
CA VAL A 45 14.24 4.65 -13.45
C VAL A 45 14.46 6.04 -12.84
N GLY A 46 14.93 6.07 -11.59
CA GLY A 46 15.17 7.31 -10.85
C GLY A 46 13.93 7.95 -10.22
N GLU A 47 12.76 7.29 -10.26
CA GLU A 47 11.55 7.76 -9.58
C GLU A 47 11.77 7.77 -8.07
N LYS A 48 11.47 8.92 -7.44
CA LYS A 48 11.59 9.07 -6.00
C LYS A 48 10.37 8.44 -5.32
N PRO A 49 10.55 7.78 -4.17
CA PRO A 49 9.42 7.25 -3.42
C PRO A 49 8.45 8.37 -3.01
N PRO A 50 7.16 8.07 -2.85
CA PRO A 50 6.17 9.04 -2.41
C PRO A 50 6.54 9.63 -1.05
N ALA A 51 6.22 10.91 -0.84
CA ALA A 51 6.47 11.56 0.43
C ALA A 51 5.63 10.92 1.55
N PRO A 52 6.20 10.64 2.73
CA PRO A 52 5.45 10.06 3.83
C PRO A 52 4.38 11.04 4.31
N LEU A 53 3.29 10.49 4.86
CA LEU A 53 2.25 11.30 5.48
C LEU A 53 2.82 12.13 6.63
N ARG A 54 2.24 13.31 6.85
CA ARG A 54 2.60 14.17 7.99
C ARG A 54 2.43 13.37 9.28
N LYS A 55 3.41 13.47 10.20
CA LYS A 55 3.29 12.85 11.53
C LYS A 55 1.97 13.27 12.17
N GLY A 56 1.23 12.30 12.72
CA GLY A 56 0.01 12.57 13.47
C GLY A 56 0.24 13.56 14.61
N ARG A 57 -0.77 14.36 14.94
CA ARG A 57 -0.68 15.31 16.06
C ARG A 57 -0.50 14.53 17.36
N LYS A 58 0.61 14.76 18.07
CA LYS A 58 0.79 14.23 19.43
C LYS A 58 -0.29 14.83 20.32
N LYS A 59 -1.10 14.00 20.97
CA LYS A 59 -1.94 14.46 22.09
C LYS A 59 -0.99 14.95 23.20
N LYS A 60 -1.32 16.09 23.79
CA LYS A 60 -0.64 16.60 24.99
C LYS A 60 -0.95 15.70 26.17
#